data_AF-A0A5Q4GV41-F1
#
_entry.id   AF-A0A5Q4GV41-F1
#
_cell.length_a   1.000
_cell.length_b   1.000
_cell.length_c   1.000
_cell.angle_alpha   90.00
_cell.angle_beta   90.00
_cell.angle_gamma   90.00
#
_symmetry.space_group_name_H-M   'P 1'
#
loop_
_entity.id
_entity.type
_entity.pdbx_description
1 polymer ?
#
loop_
_entity_poly.entity_id
_entity_poly.type
_entity_poly.pdbx_seq_one_letter_code
_entity_poly.pdbx_strand_id
1 'polypeptide(L)' 'DWNVDTLYILTPTKEAAAELAKIFNMRTWGGMVSVHADPEDVDCALGGAEPCQAIVTIWWD' A
#
# COMPACT_ATOMS: atom_id res chain seq x y z
N ASP A 1 -11.39 -19.11 -12.07
CA ASP A 1 -11.86 -18.35 -10.90
C ASP A 1 -10.66 -17.84 -10.14
N TRP A 2 -10.26 -16.64 -10.54
CA TRP A 2 -9.05 -15.95 -10.16
C TRP A 2 -9.35 -15.21 -8.86
N ASN A 3 -8.89 -15.76 -7.74
CA ASN A 3 -9.04 -15.08 -6.46
C ASN A 3 -7.89 -14.09 -6.33
N VAL A 4 -8.01 -13.00 -7.09
CA VAL A 4 -7.00 -11.94 -7.14
C VAL A 4 -7.14 -11.12 -5.86
N ASP A 5 -6.43 -11.52 -4.82
CA ASP A 5 -6.51 -10.87 -3.51
C ASP A 5 -5.67 -9.59 -3.54
N THR A 6 -6.26 -8.46 -3.16
CA THR A 6 -5.55 -7.17 -3.01
C THR A 6 -5.68 -6.67 -1.58
N LEU A 7 -4.56 -6.46 -0.91
CA LEU A 7 -4.49 -5.87 0.42
C LEU A 7 -4.11 -4.40 0.33
N TYR A 8 -4.92 -3.52 0.95
CA TYR A 8 -4.62 -2.10 1.12
C TYR A 8 -4.27 -1.84 2.59
N ILE A 9 -3.13 -1.20 2.84
CA ILE A 9 -2.68 -0.83 4.18
C ILE A 9 -2.48 0.69 4.22
N LEU A 10 -3.35 1.39 4.95
CA LEU A 10 -3.17 2.80 5.24
C LEU A 10 -2.06 2.98 6.29
N THR A 11 -1.14 3.88 6.03
CA THR A 11 -0.06 4.25 6.93
C THR A 11 -0.15 5.72 7.31
N PRO A 12 0.26 6.09 8.54
CA PRO A 12 0.15 7.46 9.03
C PRO A 12 1.14 8.42 8.36
N THR A 13 2.26 7.91 7.83
CA THR A 13 3.27 8.70 7.13
C THR A 13 3.82 7.98 5.90
N LYS A 14 4.34 8.74 4.93
CA LYS A 14 5.02 8.20 3.74
C LYS A 14 6.23 7.34 4.09
N GLU A 15 6.96 7.70 5.14
CA GLU A 15 8.11 6.95 5.63
C GLU A 15 7.68 5.60 6.20
N ALA A 16 6.55 5.56 6.92
CA ALA A 16 5.99 4.31 7.43
C ALA A 16 5.56 3.37 6.29
N ALA A 17 4.95 3.89 5.23
CA ALA A 17 4.66 3.10 4.02
C ALA A 17 5.94 2.54 3.38
N ALA A 18 6.98 3.36 3.25
CA ALA A 18 8.23 2.95 2.65
C ALA A 18 8.93 1.84 3.46
N GLU A 19 8.98 1.98 4.79
CA GLU A 19 9.54 0.94 5.66
C GLU A 19 8.73 -0.35 5.61
N LEU A 20 7.40 -0.24 5.60
CA LEU A 20 6.52 -1.40 5.49
C LEU A 20 6.70 -2.13 4.14
N ALA A 21 6.82 -1.40 3.04
CA ALA A 21 7.09 -1.99 1.73
C ALA A 21 8.46 -2.70 1.68
N LYS A 22 9.48 -2.19 2.38
CA LYS A 22 10.77 -2.89 2.51
C LYS A 22 10.60 -4.22 3.25
N ILE A 23 9.83 -4.23 4.35
CA ILE A 23 9.57 -5.46 5.13
C ILE A 23 8.89 -6.53 4.26
N PHE A 24 7.88 -6.14 3.49
CA PHE A 24 7.16 -7.04 2.58
C PHE A 24 8.00 -7.53 1.40
N ASN A 25 8.94 -6.73 0.92
CA ASN A 25 9.88 -7.18 -0.13
C ASN A 25 11.00 -8.08 0.42
N MET A 26 11.43 -7.88 1.66
CA MET A 26 12.51 -8.68 2.28
C MET A 26 12.04 -10.06 2.69
N ARG A 27 10.82 -10.17 3.21
CA ARG A 27 10.23 -11.45 3.56
C ARG A 27 9.48 -11.90 2.30
N THR A 28 9.84 -13.02 1.69
CA THR A 28 9.19 -13.60 0.50
C THR A 28 7.72 -14.00 0.77
N TRP A 29 6.86 -13.02 1.00
CA TRP A 29 5.43 -13.18 1.29
C TRP A 29 4.62 -13.41 0.01
N GLY A 30 5.28 -13.32 -1.15
CA GLY A 30 4.63 -13.31 -2.45
C GLY A 30 3.89 -12.00 -2.69
N GLY A 31 3.53 -11.76 -3.96
CA GLY A 31 2.75 -10.60 -4.36
C GLY A 31 3.58 -9.39 -4.77
N MET A 32 2.95 -8.52 -5.56
CA MET A 32 3.53 -7.26 -6.03
C MET A 32 3.19 -6.15 -5.04
N VAL A 33 4.21 -5.54 -4.44
CA VAL A 33 4.08 -4.45 -3.47
C VAL A 33 4.18 -3.11 -4.19
N SER A 34 3.27 -2.18 -3.93
CA SER A 34 3.34 -0.79 -4.41
C SER A 34 3.05 0.21 -3.28
N VAL A 35 3.63 1.40 -3.38
CA VAL A 35 3.45 2.48 -2.39
C VAL A 35 2.83 3.68 -3.10
N HIS A 36 1.71 4.14 -2.59
CA HIS A 36 0.99 5.32 -3.08
C HIS A 36 1.08 6.41 -2.03
N ALA A 37 1.78 7.48 -2.37
CA ALA A 37 2.06 8.60 -1.46
C ALA A 37 1.59 9.94 -2.04
N ASP A 38 0.95 9.92 -3.21
CA ASP A 38 0.23 11.05 -3.75
C ASP A 38 -1.10 11.19 -3.00
N PRO A 39 -1.41 12.36 -2.43
CA PRO A 39 -2.72 12.61 -1.81
C PRO A 39 -3.91 12.26 -2.71
N GLU A 40 -3.82 12.46 -4.03
CA GLU A 40 -4.90 12.10 -4.97
C GLU A 40 -5.12 10.58 -5.05
N ASP A 41 -4.03 9.79 -5.07
CA ASP A 41 -4.10 8.33 -5.08
C ASP A 41 -4.70 7.79 -3.77
N VAL A 42 -4.33 8.40 -2.64
CA VAL A 42 -4.83 8.03 -1.32
C VAL A 42 -6.31 8.38 -1.18
N ASP A 43 -6.72 9.57 -1.63
CA ASP A 43 -8.11 10.02 -1.62
C ASP A 43 -8.99 9.15 -2.52
N CYS A 44 -8.52 8.82 -3.73
CA CYS A 44 -9.24 7.92 -4.64
C CYS A 44 -9.44 6.52 -4.06
N ALA A 45 -8.47 6.01 -3.29
CA ALA A 45 -8.54 4.66 -2.73
C ALA A 45 -9.40 4.57 -1.45
N LEU A 46 -9.45 5.63 -0.62
CA LEU A 46 -10.05 5.58 0.71
C LEU A 46 -11.20 6.57 0.92
N GLY A 47 -11.47 7.46 -0.04
CA GLY A 47 -12.49 8.52 0.06
C GLY A 47 -12.11 9.66 1.02
N GLY A 48 -10.83 9.78 1.35
CA GLY A 48 -10.26 10.79 2.23
C GLY A 48 -8.77 10.56 2.51
N ALA A 49 -7.95 11.61 2.44
CA ALA A 49 -6.53 11.53 2.78
C ALA A 49 -6.10 12.71 3.67
N GLU A 50 -5.50 12.41 4.83
CA GLU A 50 -4.71 13.41 5.56
C GLU A 50 -3.37 13.64 4.81
N PRO A 51 -2.81 14.86 4.79
CA PRO A 51 -1.68 15.22 3.90
C PRO A 51 -0.42 14.35 4.03
N CYS A 52 -0.25 13.70 5.18
CA CYS A 52 0.92 12.89 5.49
C CYS A 52 0.71 11.40 5.19
N GLN A 53 -0.51 10.94 4.96
CA GLN A 53 -0.83 9.53 4.83
C GLN A 53 -0.34 8.94 3.49
N ALA A 54 -0.13 7.63 3.49
CA ALA A 54 0.24 6.85 2.32
C ALA A 54 -0.33 5.44 2.40
N ILE A 55 -0.51 4.80 1.26
CA ILE A 55 -1.05 3.44 1.15
C ILE A 55 0.04 2.50 0.65
N VAL A 56 0.12 1.32 1.26
CA VAL A 56 0.83 0.17 0.70
C VAL A 56 -0.20 -0.80 0.13
N THR A 57 -0.05 -1.17 -1.14
CA THR A 57 -0.87 -2.19 -1.78
C THR A 57 -0.06 -3.44 -2.02
N ILE A 58 -0.67 -4.59 -1.78
CA ILE A 58 -0.08 -5.89 -2.11
C ILE A 58 -1.08 -6.67 -2.96
N TRP A 59 -0.62 -7.16 -4.10
CA TRP A 59 -1.44 -7.86 -5.09
C TRP A 59 -0.91 -9.28 -5.32
N TRP A 60 -1.76 -10.29 -5.18
CA TRP A 60 -1.46 -11.69 -5.47
C TRP A 60 -2.35 -12.20 -6.62
N ASP A 61 -1.76 -12.96 -7.55
CA ASP A 61 -2.45 -13.62 -8.68
C ASP A 61 -3.01 -15.00 -8.28
#